data_AF-A0A7C3J281-F1
#
_entry.id   AF-A0A7C3J281-F1
#
_cell.length_a   1.000
_cell.length_b   1.000
_cell.length_c   1.000
_cell.angle_alpha   90.00
_cell.angle_beta   90.00
_cell.angle_gamma   90.00
#
_symmetry.space_group_name_H-M   'P 1'
#
loop_
_entity.id
_entity.type
_entity.pdbx_description
1 polymer ?
#
loop_
_entity_poly.entity_id
_entity_poly.type
_entity_poly.pdbx_seq_one_letter_code
_entity_poly.pdbx_strand_id
1 'polypeptide(L)'
;MGSLAAFLDLVCLAVFGGWAYCVAKRQRRDEVGWLLMAAAAFWVSGYAMEQVIFPALHARLGWPETWAKPTAFLFGSLCATVLDLYLALVLKPLPASQAPASDAAPDGQAMLAGQPEQAPAEPRAPEAGGAGAAAADPFSLQADGPLGYLTRYWPSGIIVLMYLLPTFDAVAAIMPKLGFYRVHAGPYPPYREFAMPFLAGAQVWLWSRRVAPALLCGLFFAAFIPELNWMEWEWSRGSSYYSHGYLIPFVTLWLVWLNRARLTKLEPKGDLRGVGIATLAFGLLLLLLGSYLRRGSLQGVSFVVVMAGLVFFLYGRAISRVLVFPLVFTVSMIPMSMWMLNRFTFPLKMFATAGTVRVVNALHAVGLHPYAVVRSGSNVAWRLPDGTEDLLTVAEACSGLKSLIALLTFGALLAYLAKLSRRHKIVLFLAGVPVALLANMWRIVTLTVVAGRWGSTVARPDGWVHDSTGLGIFAVAFVLFFAFERVLMRFDSGAAPAGPDAPGSAAVA
;
A
#
# COMPACT_ATOMS: atom_id res chain seq x y z
N MET A 1 8.27 21.05 0.72
CA MET A 1 8.39 20.24 1.97
C MET A 1 7.06 19.93 2.66
N GLY A 2 5.94 20.63 2.35
CA GLY A 2 4.61 20.29 2.91
C GLY A 2 4.02 18.96 2.44
N SER A 3 4.08 18.66 1.13
CA SER A 3 3.44 17.49 0.50
C SER A 3 4.11 16.15 0.79
N LEU A 4 5.44 16.10 0.83
CA LEU A 4 6.19 14.89 1.17
C LEU A 4 5.91 14.46 2.62
N ALA A 5 5.77 15.41 3.52
CA ALA A 5 5.49 15.14 4.92
C ALA A 5 4.09 14.57 5.13
N ALA A 6 3.07 15.22 4.56
CA ALA A 6 1.70 14.72 4.62
C ALA A 6 1.55 13.34 3.95
N PHE A 7 2.32 13.07 2.91
CA PHE A 7 2.39 11.75 2.28
C PHE A 7 3.03 10.71 3.21
N LEU A 8 4.13 11.06 3.87
CA LEU A 8 4.79 10.19 4.84
C LEU A 8 3.93 9.98 6.10
N ASP A 9 3.14 10.98 6.52
CA ASP A 9 2.16 10.88 7.60
C ASP A 9 1.12 9.80 7.28
N LEU A 10 0.61 9.83 6.04
CA LEU A 10 -0.40 8.89 5.57
C LEU A 10 0.15 7.47 5.40
N VAL A 11 1.38 7.33 4.91
CA VAL A 11 2.08 6.04 4.80
C VAL A 11 2.34 5.46 6.19
N CYS A 12 2.80 6.28 7.14
CA CYS A 12 3.02 5.83 8.51
C CYS A 12 1.70 5.47 9.19
N LEU A 13 0.65 6.26 9.03
CA LEU A 13 -0.68 5.95 9.57
C LEU A 13 -1.22 4.62 9.02
N ALA A 14 -1.02 4.36 7.73
CA ALA A 14 -1.46 3.11 7.08
C ALA A 14 -0.63 1.89 7.53
N VAL A 15 0.69 2.04 7.63
CA VAL A 15 1.60 0.96 8.05
C VAL A 15 1.43 0.65 9.54
N PHE A 16 1.39 1.68 10.40
CA PHE A 16 1.12 1.51 11.83
C PHE A 16 -0.31 1.04 12.10
N GLY A 17 -1.30 1.56 11.37
CA GLY A 17 -2.69 1.10 11.49
C GLY A 17 -2.85 -0.37 11.08
N GLY A 18 -2.25 -0.78 9.97
CA GLY A 18 -2.26 -2.17 9.50
C GLY A 18 -1.48 -3.12 10.42
N TRP A 19 -0.34 -2.68 10.95
CA TRP A 19 0.40 -3.42 11.96
C TRP A 19 -0.39 -3.55 13.26
N ALA A 20 -0.95 -2.45 13.76
CA ALA A 20 -1.79 -2.42 14.96
C ALA A 20 -2.98 -3.37 14.80
N TYR A 21 -3.67 -3.34 13.66
CA TYR A 21 -4.76 -4.27 13.35
C TYR A 21 -4.33 -5.74 13.48
N CYS A 22 -3.17 -6.10 12.91
CA CYS A 22 -2.65 -7.46 12.98
C CYS A 22 -2.31 -7.88 14.41
N VAL A 23 -1.78 -6.97 15.23
CA VAL A 23 -1.48 -7.22 16.64
C VAL A 23 -2.76 -7.39 17.44
N ALA A 24 -3.75 -6.50 17.25
CA ALA A 24 -5.05 -6.56 17.92
C ALA A 24 -5.74 -7.90 17.68
N LYS A 25 -5.81 -8.30 16.40
CA LYS A 25 -6.37 -9.57 15.96
C LYS A 25 -5.69 -10.76 16.63
N ARG A 26 -4.36 -10.76 16.68
CA ARG A 26 -3.57 -11.83 17.31
C ARG A 26 -3.78 -11.91 18.81
N GLN A 27 -3.97 -10.77 19.47
CA GLN A 27 -4.17 -10.65 20.92
C GLN A 27 -5.65 -10.72 21.34
N ARG A 28 -6.57 -11.06 20.41
CA ARG A 28 -8.02 -11.08 20.63
C ARG A 28 -8.55 -9.77 21.23
N ARG A 29 -8.05 -8.64 20.74
CA ARG A 29 -8.49 -7.30 21.11
C ARG A 29 -9.49 -6.76 20.09
N ASP A 30 -10.21 -5.71 20.48
CA ASP A 30 -11.01 -4.92 19.53
C ASP A 30 -10.08 -4.31 18.47
N GLU A 31 -10.23 -4.76 17.23
CA GLU A 31 -9.41 -4.37 16.10
C GLU A 31 -9.54 -2.88 15.77
N VAL A 32 -10.74 -2.31 15.95
CA VAL A 32 -11.05 -0.93 15.58
C VAL A 32 -10.56 0.03 16.66
N GLY A 33 -10.90 -0.22 17.93
CA GLY A 33 -10.41 0.56 19.06
C GLY A 33 -8.88 0.55 19.14
N TRP A 34 -8.25 -0.58 18.81
CA TRP A 34 -6.80 -0.68 18.79
C TRP A 34 -6.13 0.14 17.69
N LEU A 35 -6.69 0.10 16.48
CA LEU A 35 -6.22 0.90 15.36
C LEU A 35 -6.33 2.39 15.68
N LEU A 36 -7.40 2.82 16.34
CA LEU A 36 -7.60 4.19 16.80
C LEU A 36 -6.58 4.60 17.88
N MET A 37 -6.32 3.73 18.86
CA MET A 37 -5.32 4.01 19.91
C MET A 37 -3.91 4.14 19.34
N ALA A 38 -3.51 3.23 18.45
CA ALA A 38 -2.19 3.27 17.81
C ALA A 38 -2.02 4.51 16.91
N ALA A 39 -3.07 4.86 16.15
CA ALA A 39 -3.10 6.08 15.36
C ALA A 39 -2.98 7.34 16.23
N ALA A 40 -3.71 7.41 17.35
CA ALA A 40 -3.64 8.53 18.28
C ALA A 40 -2.25 8.64 18.95
N ALA A 41 -1.67 7.51 19.38
CA ALA A 41 -0.36 7.48 20.01
C ALA A 41 0.75 7.95 19.07
N PHE A 42 0.68 7.57 17.79
CA PHE A 42 1.60 8.03 16.76
C PHE A 42 1.40 9.51 16.42
N TRP A 43 0.16 9.91 16.14
CA TRP A 43 -0.15 11.22 15.59
C TRP A 43 -0.02 12.35 16.63
N VAL A 44 -0.49 12.13 17.86
CA VAL A 44 -0.42 13.15 18.92
C VAL A 44 1.03 13.44 19.32
N SER A 45 1.85 12.40 19.47
CA SER A 45 3.25 12.55 19.86
C SER A 45 4.12 13.06 18.71
N GLY A 46 3.86 12.63 17.48
CA GLY A 46 4.50 13.18 16.28
C GLY A 46 4.19 14.67 16.10
N TYR A 47 2.90 15.04 16.17
CA TYR A 47 2.48 16.44 16.07
C TYR A 47 3.10 17.32 17.17
N ALA A 48 3.09 16.86 18.42
CA ALA A 48 3.70 17.58 19.53
C ALA A 48 5.21 17.79 19.31
N MET A 49 5.88 16.77 18.79
CA MET A 49 7.30 16.87 18.49
C MET A 49 7.58 17.85 17.35
N GLU A 50 6.79 17.82 16.27
CA GLU A 50 6.97 18.68 15.09
C GLU A 50 6.64 20.15 15.38
N GLN A 51 5.51 20.41 16.04
CA GLN A 51 4.92 21.75 16.13
C GLN A 51 5.25 22.48 17.44
N VAL A 52 5.67 21.75 18.48
CA VAL A 52 5.91 22.33 19.81
C VAL A 52 7.36 22.17 20.24
N ILE A 53 7.87 20.94 20.24
CA ILE A 53 9.20 20.66 20.80
C ILE A 53 10.30 21.07 19.83
N PHE A 54 10.17 20.75 18.54
CA PHE A 54 11.21 21.06 17.57
C PHE A 54 11.47 22.56 17.36
N PRO A 55 10.45 23.43 17.25
CA PRO A 55 10.68 24.87 17.19
C PRO A 55 11.41 25.42 18.41
N ALA A 56 11.11 24.88 19.61
CA ALA A 56 11.82 25.24 20.84
C ALA A 56 13.28 24.79 20.85
N LEU A 57 13.57 23.60 20.30
CA LEU A 57 14.94 23.08 20.13
C LEU A 57 15.71 23.86 19.06
N HIS A 58 15.08 24.22 17.94
CA HIS A 58 15.67 25.08 16.92
C HIS A 58 16.09 26.43 17.52
N ALA A 59 15.19 27.09 18.27
CA ALA A 59 15.46 28.38 18.90
C ALA A 59 16.59 28.34 19.94
N ARG A 60 16.77 27.22 20.66
CA ARG A 60 17.80 27.08 21.72
C ARG A 60 19.12 26.51 21.25
N LEU A 61 19.09 25.60 20.27
CA LEU A 61 20.25 24.78 19.87
C LEU A 61 20.64 24.95 18.40
N GLY A 62 19.91 25.77 17.63
CA GLY A 62 20.20 26.05 16.23
C GLY A 62 20.02 24.85 15.29
N TRP A 63 19.23 23.85 15.69
CA TRP A 63 19.01 22.63 14.91
C TRP A 63 18.32 22.92 13.58
N PRO A 64 18.75 22.39 12.43
CA PRO A 64 18.14 22.77 11.16
C PRO A 64 16.64 22.43 11.12
N GLU A 65 15.79 23.36 10.66
CA GLU A 65 14.33 23.18 10.61
C GLU A 65 13.90 21.95 9.79
N THR A 66 14.75 21.50 8.88
CA THR A 66 14.55 20.29 8.06
C THR A 66 14.44 19.01 8.88
N TRP A 67 14.89 19.00 10.14
CA TRP A 67 14.82 17.86 11.05
C TRP A 67 13.49 17.75 11.81
N ALA A 68 12.65 18.80 11.82
CA ALA A 68 11.40 18.81 12.58
C ALA A 68 10.50 17.61 12.31
N LYS A 69 10.32 17.32 11.02
CA LYS A 69 9.49 16.22 10.54
C LYS A 69 10.13 14.86 10.81
N PRO A 70 11.35 14.55 10.34
CA PRO A 70 12.00 13.27 10.64
C PRO A 70 12.01 12.92 12.14
N THR A 71 12.29 13.91 13.01
CA THR A 71 12.31 13.70 14.45
C THR A 71 10.91 13.43 15.01
N ALA A 72 9.89 14.15 14.54
CA ALA A 72 8.50 13.87 14.88
C ALA A 72 8.04 12.47 14.49
N PHE A 73 8.41 12.01 13.30
CA PHE A 73 8.13 10.65 12.83
C PHE A 73 8.81 9.58 13.68
N LEU A 74 10.10 9.76 13.98
CA LEU A 74 10.86 8.82 14.81
C LEU A 74 10.26 8.73 16.21
N PHE A 75 9.92 9.88 16.80
CA PHE A 75 9.36 9.94 18.14
C PHE A 75 7.93 9.38 18.19
N GLY A 76 7.08 9.71 17.22
CA GLY A 76 5.73 9.15 17.10
C GLY A 76 5.72 7.63 16.91
N SER A 77 6.63 7.13 16.06
CA SER A 77 6.85 5.70 15.85
C SER A 77 7.30 5.00 17.13
N LEU A 78 8.21 5.63 17.88
CA LEU A 78 8.71 5.10 19.14
C LEU A 78 7.60 5.03 20.20
N CYS A 79 6.82 6.10 20.37
CA CYS A 79 5.70 6.14 21.30
C CYS A 79 4.62 5.09 20.97
N ALA A 80 4.26 4.93 19.69
CA ALA A 80 3.33 3.90 19.26
C ALA A 80 3.87 2.48 19.53
N THR A 81 5.18 2.28 19.32
CA THR A 81 5.84 1.00 19.60
C THR A 81 5.91 0.70 21.11
N VAL A 82 6.22 1.69 21.94
CA VAL A 82 6.27 1.56 23.41
C VAL A 82 4.88 1.27 23.98
N LEU A 83 3.84 1.92 23.46
CA LEU A 83 2.46 1.66 23.85
C LEU A 83 2.04 0.23 23.52
N ASP A 84 2.34 -0.25 22.31
CA ASP A 84 2.11 -1.65 21.93
C ASP A 84 2.88 -2.62 22.84
N LEU A 85 4.14 -2.30 23.17
CA LEU A 85 4.99 -3.12 24.04
C LEU A 85 4.43 -3.20 25.47
N TYR A 86 4.03 -2.06 26.04
CA TYR A 86 3.44 -1.98 27.37
C TYR A 86 2.15 -2.80 27.44
N LEU A 87 1.24 -2.59 26.50
CA LEU A 87 -0.06 -3.25 26.50
C LEU A 87 0.06 -4.75 26.17
N ALA A 88 1.05 -5.16 25.39
CA ALA A 88 1.26 -6.57 25.08
C ALA A 88 2.02 -7.35 26.15
N LEU A 89 2.91 -6.70 26.91
CA LEU A 89 3.68 -7.35 27.97
C LEU A 89 2.98 -7.24 29.33
N VAL A 90 2.15 -6.21 29.53
CA VAL A 90 1.56 -5.89 30.84
C VAL A 90 0.05 -6.16 30.88
N LEU A 91 -0.71 -5.87 29.82
CA LEU A 91 -2.17 -6.11 29.83
C LEU A 91 -2.53 -7.50 29.29
N LYS A 92 -3.25 -8.29 30.08
CA LYS A 92 -3.73 -9.62 29.71
C LYS A 92 -4.78 -9.57 28.57
N PRO A 93 -4.76 -10.51 27.61
CA PRO A 93 -5.75 -10.61 26.53
C PRO A 93 -7.19 -10.65 27.05
N LEU A 94 -8.16 -10.25 26.21
CA LEU A 94 -9.57 -10.39 26.59
C LEU A 94 -9.95 -11.88 26.67
N PRO A 95 -10.71 -12.29 27.70
CA PRO A 95 -11.25 -13.64 27.77
C PRO A 95 -12.20 -13.90 26.61
N ALA A 96 -12.27 -15.15 26.14
CA ALA A 96 -13.00 -15.54 24.93
C ALA A 96 -14.50 -15.15 24.95
N SER A 97 -15.10 -14.99 26.14
CA SER A 97 -16.50 -14.59 26.31
C SER A 97 -16.77 -13.09 26.13
N GLN A 98 -15.73 -12.24 26.06
CA GLN A 98 -15.85 -10.79 25.93
C GLN A 98 -15.36 -10.28 24.56
N ALA A 99 -14.96 -11.16 23.65
CA ALA A 99 -14.58 -10.80 22.30
C ALA A 99 -15.81 -10.61 21.40
N PRO A 100 -15.80 -9.65 20.45
CA PRO A 100 -16.87 -9.55 19.45
C PRO A 100 -16.99 -10.89 18.71
N ALA A 101 -18.19 -11.46 18.69
CA ALA A 101 -18.45 -12.81 18.20
C ALA A 101 -17.96 -12.98 16.76
N SER A 102 -16.86 -13.73 16.58
CA SER A 102 -16.42 -14.24 15.28
C SER A 102 -16.81 -15.71 15.19
N ASP A 103 -17.73 -16.01 14.28
CA ASP A 103 -18.19 -17.32 13.79
C ASP A 103 -17.56 -18.54 14.48
N ALA A 104 -18.28 -19.04 15.50
CA ALA A 104 -17.99 -20.32 16.12
C ALA A 104 -18.27 -21.46 15.13
N ALA A 105 -17.33 -22.39 15.02
CA ALA A 105 -17.58 -23.70 14.40
C ALA A 105 -18.74 -24.39 15.14
N PRO A 106 -19.66 -25.09 14.44
CA PRO A 106 -20.69 -25.85 15.14
C PRO A 106 -20.07 -27.12 15.72
N ASP A 107 -19.92 -27.13 17.04
CA ASP A 107 -19.73 -28.34 17.84
C ASP A 107 -20.88 -29.31 17.57
N GLY A 108 -20.51 -30.55 17.26
CA GLY A 108 -21.46 -31.65 17.12
C GLY A 108 -22.04 -32.04 18.47
N GLN A 109 -23.37 -32.19 18.53
CA GLN A 109 -24.08 -33.20 19.31
C GLN A 109 -25.59 -33.08 19.06
N ALA A 110 -26.19 -34.14 18.49
CA ALA A 110 -27.48 -34.67 18.95
C ALA A 110 -27.85 -35.99 18.22
N MET A 111 -27.98 -37.04 19.03
CA MET A 111 -28.89 -38.18 18.92
C MET A 111 -28.82 -39.16 17.74
N LEU A 112 -28.57 -40.45 18.06
CA LEU A 112 -29.56 -41.52 17.96
C LEU A 112 -29.16 -42.72 18.85
N ALA A 113 -30.17 -43.38 19.42
CA ALA A 113 -30.14 -44.32 20.52
C ALA A 113 -29.90 -45.80 20.09
N GLY A 114 -29.49 -46.67 21.05
CA GLY A 114 -29.85 -48.09 20.99
C GLY A 114 -28.94 -49.12 21.67
N GLN A 115 -29.35 -49.51 22.89
CA GLN A 115 -29.24 -50.84 23.54
C GLN A 115 -28.04 -51.23 24.46
N PRO A 116 -28.31 -51.97 25.56
CA PRO A 116 -27.34 -52.34 26.59
C PRO A 116 -26.99 -53.85 26.60
N GLU A 117 -25.77 -54.24 26.98
CA GLU A 117 -25.52 -55.53 27.66
C GLU A 117 -24.15 -55.60 28.37
N GLN A 118 -23.98 -56.62 29.21
CA GLN A 118 -23.30 -56.60 30.51
C GLN A 118 -21.77 -56.91 30.52
N ALA A 119 -21.18 -56.66 31.70
CA ALA A 119 -19.80 -56.75 32.22
C ALA A 119 -19.15 -58.18 32.23
N PRO A 120 -17.94 -58.47 32.79
CA PRO A 120 -17.05 -57.66 33.65
C PRO A 120 -15.52 -57.78 33.43
N ALA A 121 -14.80 -57.11 34.34
CA ALA A 121 -13.39 -56.69 34.38
C ALA A 121 -12.28 -57.76 34.33
N GLU A 122 -11.11 -57.32 33.82
CA GLU A 122 -9.79 -57.74 34.30
C GLU A 122 -8.81 -56.53 34.32
N PRO A 123 -7.86 -56.45 35.28
CA PRO A 123 -6.96 -55.30 35.43
C PRO A 123 -5.54 -55.61 34.93
N ARG A 124 -4.91 -54.73 34.12
CA ARG A 124 -3.44 -54.66 34.00
C ARG A 124 -2.90 -53.42 33.27
N ALA A 125 -2.02 -52.73 33.99
CA ALA A 125 -0.80 -51.99 33.60
C ALA A 125 -0.86 -50.82 32.57
N PRO A 126 -0.01 -49.79 32.72
CA PRO A 126 -0.08 -48.57 31.92
C PRO A 126 0.62 -48.78 30.57
N GLU A 127 -0.15 -48.84 29.49
CA GLU A 127 0.40 -48.78 28.14
C GLU A 127 0.51 -47.34 27.65
N ALA A 128 1.72 -47.00 27.23
CA ALA A 128 2.02 -45.81 26.46
C ALA A 128 1.28 -45.85 25.12
N GLY A 129 0.54 -44.78 24.79
CA GLY A 129 -0.08 -44.64 23.48
C GLY A 129 -1.04 -43.48 23.40
N GLY A 130 -0.58 -42.34 22.91
CA GLY A 130 -1.44 -41.17 22.70
C GLY A 130 -0.67 -39.92 22.30
N ALA A 131 0.23 -40.03 21.33
CA ALA A 131 0.71 -38.88 20.56
C ALA A 131 -0.48 -38.34 19.74
N GLY A 132 -1.39 -37.63 20.41
CA GLY A 132 -2.24 -36.66 19.76
C GLY A 132 -1.33 -35.54 19.29
N ALA A 133 -0.96 -35.59 18.02
CA ALA A 133 -0.37 -34.46 17.32
C ALA A 133 -1.35 -33.30 17.42
N ALA A 134 -1.22 -32.51 18.48
CA ALA A 134 -1.76 -31.17 18.54
C ALA A 134 -1.24 -30.50 17.27
N ALA A 135 -2.16 -30.15 16.37
CA ALA A 135 -1.86 -29.32 15.23
C ALA A 135 -1.18 -28.07 15.78
N ALA A 136 0.15 -28.02 15.67
CA ALA A 136 0.94 -26.89 16.08
C ALA A 136 0.41 -25.68 15.30
N ASP A 137 -0.16 -24.73 16.02
CA ASP A 137 -0.57 -23.44 15.48
C ASP A 137 0.62 -22.84 14.72
N PRO A 138 0.51 -22.54 13.41
CA PRO A 138 1.61 -21.96 12.63
C PRO A 138 2.13 -20.63 13.19
N PHE A 139 1.46 -20.07 14.20
CA PHE A 139 1.78 -18.80 14.84
C PHE A 139 2.20 -18.89 16.33
N SER A 140 2.38 -20.09 16.89
CA SER A 140 2.96 -20.26 18.23
C SER A 140 4.49 -20.17 18.21
N LEU A 141 5.03 -19.02 17.80
CA LEU A 141 6.38 -18.64 18.18
C LEU A 141 6.32 -18.12 19.62
N GLN A 142 6.67 -18.97 20.59
CA GLN A 142 7.11 -18.54 21.91
C GLN A 142 8.22 -17.50 21.71
N ALA A 143 7.92 -16.25 22.07
CA ALA A 143 8.78 -15.11 21.82
C ALA A 143 9.87 -15.00 22.90
N ASP A 144 10.73 -16.01 22.99
CA ASP A 144 11.81 -16.04 23.97
C ASP A 144 13.13 -15.69 23.27
N GLY A 145 13.28 -14.44 22.82
CA GLY A 145 14.59 -13.93 22.41
C GLY A 145 14.61 -12.76 21.42
N PRO A 146 15.77 -12.11 21.23
CA PRO A 146 15.94 -10.88 20.43
C PRO A 146 15.44 -11.00 18.98
N LEU A 147 15.57 -12.18 18.37
CA LEU A 147 15.08 -12.47 17.02
C LEU A 147 13.55 -12.50 16.92
N GLY A 148 12.86 -12.92 17.99
CA GLY A 148 11.41 -12.84 18.10
C GLY A 148 10.93 -11.38 18.19
N TYR A 149 11.70 -10.53 18.88
CA TYR A 149 11.45 -9.09 18.92
C TYR A 149 11.70 -8.43 17.55
N LEU A 150 12.82 -8.75 16.89
CA LEU A 150 13.11 -8.22 15.55
C LEU A 150 12.05 -8.59 14.52
N THR A 151 11.56 -9.84 14.53
CA THR A 151 10.48 -10.28 13.63
C THR A 151 9.10 -9.71 14.00
N ARG A 152 8.92 -9.23 15.22
CA ARG A 152 7.68 -8.58 15.69
C ARG A 152 7.64 -7.07 15.39
N TYR A 153 8.79 -6.40 15.45
CA TYR A 153 8.92 -4.93 15.32
C TYR A 153 9.71 -4.50 14.07
N TRP A 154 9.94 -5.41 13.12
CA TRP A 154 10.63 -5.12 11.86
C TRP A 154 10.04 -3.95 11.05
N PRO A 155 8.71 -3.66 11.05
CA PRO A 155 8.20 -2.51 10.31
C PRO A 155 8.75 -1.20 10.87
N SER A 156 8.82 -1.07 12.20
CA SER A 156 9.42 0.06 12.90
C SER A 156 10.92 0.17 12.61
N GLY A 157 11.64 -0.96 12.58
CA GLY A 157 13.07 -1.00 12.31
C GLY A 157 13.45 -0.61 10.87
N ILE A 158 12.66 -1.04 9.88
CA ILE A 158 12.86 -0.64 8.47
C ILE A 158 12.55 0.84 8.28
N ILE A 159 11.52 1.37 8.94
CA ILE A 159 11.22 2.82 8.90
C ILE A 159 12.39 3.61 9.47
N VAL A 160 12.91 3.24 10.65
CA VAL A 160 14.10 3.87 11.26
C VAL A 160 15.31 3.80 10.30
N LEU A 161 15.57 2.65 9.67
CA LEU A 161 16.65 2.48 8.69
C LEU A 161 16.45 3.31 7.41
N MET A 162 15.22 3.43 6.91
CA MET A 162 14.88 4.26 5.74
C MET A 162 15.09 5.75 6.01
N TYR A 163 14.95 6.20 7.26
CA TYR A 163 15.26 7.58 7.66
C TYR A 163 16.72 7.79 8.08
N LEU A 164 17.43 6.73 8.47
CA LEU A 164 18.88 6.76 8.65
C LEU A 164 19.64 6.80 7.31
N LEU A 165 19.07 6.29 6.21
CA LEU A 165 19.70 6.38 4.88
C LEU A 165 19.97 7.84 4.42
N PRO A 166 19.02 8.78 4.59
CA PRO A 166 19.26 10.22 4.39
C PRO A 166 20.28 10.84 5.35
N THR A 167 20.51 10.26 6.55
CA THR A 167 21.52 10.79 7.48
C THR A 167 22.96 10.67 6.98
N PHE A 168 23.20 9.91 5.90
CA PHE A 168 24.46 9.95 5.16
C PHE A 168 24.73 11.31 4.48
N ASP A 169 23.72 12.19 4.32
CA ASP A 169 23.96 13.56 3.85
C ASP A 169 24.80 14.38 4.84
N ALA A 170 24.72 14.07 6.14
CA ALA A 170 25.59 14.68 7.15
C ALA A 170 27.04 14.19 7.05
N VAL A 171 27.27 12.93 6.65
CA VAL A 171 28.60 12.37 6.37
C VAL A 171 29.16 12.95 5.07
N ALA A 172 28.32 13.09 4.05
CA ALA A 172 28.68 13.71 2.76
C ALA A 172 29.07 15.19 2.91
N ALA A 173 28.51 15.91 3.90
CA ALA A 173 28.87 17.30 4.21
C ALA A 173 30.25 17.45 4.92
N ILE A 174 30.78 16.36 5.50
CA ILE A 174 32.08 16.35 6.21
C ILE A 174 33.23 16.00 5.26
N MET A 175 32.99 15.18 4.22
CA MET A 175 34.00 14.71 3.27
C MET A 175 34.79 15.83 2.53
N PRO A 176 34.19 16.96 2.11
CA PRO A 176 34.94 18.05 1.46
C PRO A 176 35.93 18.74 2.40
N LYS A 177 35.70 18.69 3.73
CA LYS A 177 36.59 19.27 4.74
C LYS A 177 37.85 18.40 5.00
N LEU A 178 37.86 17.17 4.50
CA LEU A 178 38.96 16.20 4.64
C LEU A 178 39.88 16.14 3.39
N GLY A 179 39.72 17.04 2.42
CA GLY A 179 40.68 17.23 1.32
C GLY A 179 40.58 16.24 0.15
N PHE A 180 39.59 15.34 0.14
CA PHE A 180 39.38 14.41 -0.97
C PHE A 180 38.34 14.96 -1.97
N TYR A 181 38.83 15.59 -3.04
CA TYR A 181 38.16 15.98 -4.30
C TYR A 181 37.15 17.15 -4.31
N ARG A 182 37.36 18.07 -5.28
CA ARG A 182 36.36 19.06 -5.77
C ARG A 182 35.64 18.47 -6.98
N VAL A 183 34.31 18.40 -6.96
CA VAL A 183 33.49 17.92 -8.08
C VAL A 183 32.82 19.10 -8.80
N HIS A 184 32.87 19.09 -10.13
CA HIS A 184 32.19 20.06 -11.01
C HIS A 184 30.66 19.84 -11.01
N ALA A 185 29.91 20.94 -11.03
CA ALA A 185 28.45 20.95 -11.11
C ALA A 185 27.95 20.66 -12.55
N GLY A 186 27.28 19.52 -12.75
CA GLY A 186 26.62 19.07 -13.98
C GLY A 186 25.59 17.94 -13.69
N PRO A 187 24.66 17.57 -14.60
CA PRO A 187 23.28 17.19 -14.24
C PRO A 187 22.99 15.69 -13.96
N TYR A 188 23.97 14.85 -13.57
CA TYR A 188 23.75 13.42 -13.26
C TYR A 188 24.63 12.93 -12.08
N PRO A 189 24.25 11.86 -11.36
CA PRO A 189 24.03 11.87 -9.89
C PRO A 189 25.18 11.30 -9.03
N PRO A 190 25.13 11.50 -7.68
CA PRO A 190 26.16 11.06 -6.73
C PRO A 190 26.23 9.54 -6.53
N TYR A 191 27.41 9.06 -6.12
CA TYR A 191 27.90 7.70 -5.81
C TYR A 191 26.94 6.64 -5.17
N ARG A 192 25.75 7.03 -4.70
CA ARG A 192 24.75 6.18 -4.04
C ARG A 192 24.01 5.24 -4.99
N GLU A 193 23.83 5.66 -6.24
CA GLU A 193 23.14 4.86 -7.27
C GLU A 193 23.99 3.69 -7.79
N PHE A 194 25.31 3.77 -7.62
CA PHE A 194 26.24 2.72 -8.06
C PHE A 194 26.29 1.54 -7.08
N ALA A 195 26.05 1.76 -5.78
CA ALA A 195 26.23 0.72 -4.76
C ALA A 195 25.00 -0.20 -4.60
N MET A 196 23.78 0.31 -4.81
CA MET A 196 22.55 -0.42 -4.52
C MET A 196 22.32 -1.67 -5.40
N PRO A 197 22.58 -1.65 -6.72
CA PRO A 197 22.52 -2.85 -7.55
C PRO A 197 23.56 -3.91 -7.15
N PHE A 198 24.76 -3.46 -6.75
CA PHE A 198 25.84 -4.34 -6.28
C PHE A 198 25.53 -4.95 -4.91
N LEU A 199 24.95 -4.17 -3.99
CA LEU A 199 24.52 -4.65 -2.68
C LEU A 199 23.33 -5.62 -2.80
N ALA A 200 22.35 -5.34 -3.67
CA ALA A 200 21.25 -6.26 -3.96
C ALA A 200 21.76 -7.58 -4.57
N GLY A 201 22.70 -7.52 -5.53
CA GLY A 201 23.34 -8.69 -6.11
C GLY A 201 24.18 -9.49 -5.10
N ALA A 202 24.93 -8.80 -4.23
CA ALA A 202 25.74 -9.41 -3.17
C ALA A 202 24.86 -10.08 -2.09
N GLN A 203 23.71 -9.50 -1.78
CA GLN A 203 22.76 -10.05 -0.81
C GLN A 203 22.06 -11.30 -1.38
N VAL A 204 21.69 -11.30 -2.66
CA VAL A 204 21.20 -12.51 -3.36
C VAL A 204 22.27 -13.61 -3.44
N TRP A 205 23.55 -13.23 -3.62
CA TRP A 205 24.69 -14.15 -3.59
C TRP A 205 24.87 -14.80 -2.20
N LEU A 206 24.87 -13.99 -1.14
CA LEU A 206 24.98 -14.46 0.25
C LEU A 206 23.83 -15.42 0.62
N TRP A 207 22.64 -15.22 0.06
CA TRP A 207 21.44 -16.00 0.42
C TRP A 207 21.26 -17.27 -0.41
N SER A 208 21.82 -17.37 -1.62
CA SER A 208 21.53 -18.48 -2.53
C SER A 208 22.71 -19.41 -2.82
N ARG A 209 23.96 -19.01 -2.52
CA ARG A 209 25.20 -19.71 -2.96
C ARG A 209 25.26 -20.01 -4.46
N ARG A 210 24.43 -19.36 -5.29
CA ARG A 210 24.36 -19.55 -6.74
C ARG A 210 24.84 -18.27 -7.43
N VAL A 211 26.02 -18.33 -8.03
CA VAL A 211 26.69 -17.19 -8.68
C VAL A 211 25.91 -16.68 -9.90
N ALA A 212 25.38 -17.58 -10.73
CA ALA A 212 24.69 -17.20 -11.97
C ALA A 212 23.40 -16.38 -11.77
N PRO A 213 22.47 -16.74 -10.87
CA PRO A 213 21.30 -15.90 -10.57
C PRO A 213 21.64 -14.53 -10.01
N ALA A 214 22.65 -14.44 -9.14
CA ALA A 214 23.10 -13.16 -8.57
C ALA A 214 23.68 -12.24 -9.66
N LEU A 215 24.49 -12.78 -10.58
CA LEU A 215 25.00 -12.05 -11.74
C LEU A 215 23.87 -11.58 -12.66
N LEU A 216 22.88 -12.44 -12.94
CA LEU A 216 21.72 -12.07 -13.76
C LEU A 216 20.89 -10.94 -13.12
N CYS A 217 20.68 -10.98 -11.81
CA CYS A 217 20.03 -9.89 -11.08
C CYS A 217 20.84 -8.59 -11.15
N GLY A 218 22.17 -8.67 -10.96
CA GLY A 218 23.06 -7.50 -11.07
C GLY A 218 23.03 -6.88 -12.48
N LEU A 219 23.13 -7.71 -13.52
CA LEU A 219 23.02 -7.27 -14.92
C LEU A 219 21.66 -6.67 -15.25
N PHE A 220 20.58 -7.25 -14.73
CA PHE A 220 19.24 -6.70 -14.87
C PHE A 220 19.15 -5.29 -14.29
N PHE A 221 19.53 -5.09 -13.03
CA PHE A 221 19.45 -3.76 -12.43
C PHE A 221 20.39 -2.77 -13.13
N ALA A 222 21.60 -3.19 -13.51
CA ALA A 222 22.54 -2.35 -14.25
C ALA A 222 21.96 -1.88 -15.60
N ALA A 223 21.30 -2.77 -16.34
CA ALA A 223 20.69 -2.46 -17.64
C ALA A 223 19.52 -1.48 -17.54
N PHE A 224 18.85 -1.41 -16.39
CA PHE A 224 17.67 -0.57 -16.15
C PHE A 224 17.95 0.66 -15.26
N ILE A 225 19.22 1.00 -14.97
CA ILE A 225 19.57 2.21 -14.21
C ILE A 225 18.94 3.48 -14.81
N PRO A 226 19.06 3.74 -16.13
CA PRO A 226 18.48 4.94 -16.73
C PRO A 226 16.96 5.03 -16.51
N GLU A 227 16.27 3.90 -16.62
CA GLU A 227 14.82 3.79 -16.44
C GLU A 227 14.41 3.97 -14.98
N LEU A 228 15.18 3.41 -14.04
CA LEU A 228 14.96 3.62 -12.61
C LEU A 228 15.12 5.09 -12.25
N ASN A 229 16.11 5.77 -12.81
CA ASN A 229 16.33 7.21 -12.62
C ASN A 229 15.20 8.04 -13.24
N TRP A 230 14.70 7.66 -14.42
CA TRP A 230 13.54 8.32 -15.01
C TRP A 230 12.27 8.13 -14.16
N MET A 231 12.03 6.93 -13.63
CA MET A 231 10.89 6.66 -12.75
C MET A 231 11.00 7.45 -11.44
N GLU A 232 12.17 7.47 -10.82
CA GLU A 232 12.46 8.28 -9.63
C GLU A 232 12.16 9.76 -9.88
N TRP A 233 12.65 10.30 -11.00
CA TRP A 233 12.42 11.69 -11.38
C TRP A 233 10.94 11.99 -11.56
N GLU A 234 10.16 11.08 -12.16
CA GLU A 234 8.71 11.26 -12.29
C GLU A 234 7.97 11.16 -10.94
N TRP A 235 8.42 10.31 -10.01
CA TRP A 235 7.80 10.15 -8.71
C TRP A 235 8.07 11.36 -7.79
N SER A 236 9.26 11.96 -7.86
CA SER A 236 9.71 13.05 -7.00
C SER A 236 9.07 14.42 -7.33
N ARG A 237 8.49 14.59 -8.53
CA ARG A 237 7.89 15.87 -8.92
C ARG A 237 6.74 16.27 -7.99
N GLY A 238 6.70 17.53 -7.57
CA GLY A 238 5.62 18.05 -6.72
C GLY A 238 4.22 17.89 -7.32
N SER A 239 4.11 17.94 -8.66
CA SER A 239 2.88 17.73 -9.43
C SER A 239 2.68 16.29 -9.91
N SER A 240 3.47 15.33 -9.41
CA SER A 240 3.43 13.94 -9.90
C SER A 240 2.07 13.28 -9.65
N TYR A 241 1.60 12.54 -10.65
CA TYR A 241 0.47 11.60 -10.54
C TYR A 241 0.88 10.27 -9.89
N TYR A 242 2.18 10.00 -9.81
CA TYR A 242 2.76 8.71 -9.47
C TYR A 242 3.66 8.76 -8.22
N SER A 243 3.49 9.74 -7.33
CA SER A 243 4.28 9.81 -6.08
C SER A 243 4.20 8.55 -5.22
N HIS A 244 3.12 7.76 -5.35
CA HIS A 244 2.98 6.46 -4.70
C HIS A 244 3.93 5.37 -5.26
N GLY A 245 4.58 5.60 -6.40
CA GLY A 245 5.50 4.68 -7.07
C GLY A 245 6.65 4.22 -6.18
N TYR A 246 7.17 5.09 -5.30
CA TYR A 246 8.18 4.73 -4.30
C TYR A 246 7.74 3.58 -3.39
N LEU A 247 6.45 3.44 -3.10
CA LEU A 247 5.92 2.43 -2.18
C LEU A 247 5.82 1.05 -2.83
N ILE A 248 5.72 0.98 -4.16
CA ILE A 248 5.41 -0.24 -4.88
C ILE A 248 6.50 -1.31 -4.78
N PRO A 249 7.81 -1.00 -4.86
CA PRO A 249 8.85 -1.99 -4.60
C PRO A 249 8.74 -2.61 -3.20
N PHE A 250 8.47 -1.80 -2.16
CA PHE A 250 8.33 -2.30 -0.79
C PHE A 250 7.10 -3.19 -0.62
N VAL A 251 5.95 -2.77 -1.16
CA VAL A 251 4.72 -3.57 -1.12
C VAL A 251 4.90 -4.87 -1.91
N THR A 252 5.59 -4.83 -3.05
CA THR A 252 5.89 -6.02 -3.85
C THR A 252 6.75 -7.01 -3.06
N LEU A 253 7.83 -6.54 -2.43
CA LEU A 253 8.69 -7.37 -1.57
C LEU A 253 7.90 -7.96 -0.39
N TRP A 254 7.02 -7.18 0.22
CA TRP A 254 6.13 -7.64 1.27
C TRP A 254 5.15 -8.72 0.79
N LEU A 255 4.57 -8.58 -0.41
CA LEU A 255 3.70 -9.59 -1.03
C LEU A 255 4.45 -10.89 -1.33
N VAL A 256 5.71 -10.81 -1.76
CA VAL A 256 6.59 -11.98 -1.92
C VAL A 256 6.85 -12.64 -0.55
N TRP A 257 7.17 -11.83 0.47
CA TRP A 257 7.41 -12.32 1.83
C TRP A 257 6.18 -12.97 2.46
N LEU A 258 4.97 -12.48 2.17
CA LEU A 258 3.71 -13.09 2.59
C LEU A 258 3.55 -14.51 2.03
N ASN A 259 4.10 -14.77 0.85
CA ASN A 259 4.06 -16.07 0.19
C ASN A 259 5.27 -16.97 0.52
N ARG A 260 6.20 -16.56 1.39
CA ARG A 260 7.46 -17.28 1.67
C ARG A 260 7.25 -18.75 2.03
N ALA A 261 6.28 -19.07 2.88
CA ALA A 261 6.03 -20.45 3.34
C ALA A 261 5.53 -21.37 2.22
N ARG A 262 4.87 -20.80 1.20
CA ARG A 262 4.49 -21.53 -0.02
C ARG A 262 5.69 -21.68 -0.93
N LEU A 263 6.46 -20.60 -1.11
CA LEU A 263 7.65 -20.58 -1.97
C LEU A 263 8.74 -21.55 -1.51
N THR A 264 8.99 -21.66 -0.20
CA THR A 264 10.00 -22.58 0.36
C THR A 264 9.66 -24.06 0.17
N LYS A 265 8.39 -24.39 -0.08
CA LYS A 265 7.92 -25.76 -0.34
C LYS A 265 7.96 -26.13 -1.83
N LEU A 266 8.23 -25.17 -2.71
CA LEU A 266 8.22 -25.36 -4.15
C LEU A 266 9.66 -25.49 -4.67
N GLU A 267 9.89 -26.49 -5.50
CA GLU A 267 11.18 -26.65 -6.16
C GLU A 267 11.18 -25.96 -7.53
N PRO A 268 12.27 -25.24 -7.89
CA PRO A 268 12.48 -24.72 -9.24
C PRO A 268 12.62 -25.87 -10.25
N LYS A 269 11.69 -26.00 -11.21
CA LYS A 269 11.71 -27.09 -12.22
C LYS A 269 12.18 -26.68 -13.61
N GLY A 270 12.32 -25.38 -13.90
CA GLY A 270 12.75 -24.89 -15.21
C GLY A 270 11.81 -25.22 -16.38
N ASP A 271 10.57 -25.64 -16.09
CA ASP A 271 9.54 -26.05 -17.06
C ASP A 271 8.98 -24.89 -17.92
N LEU A 272 9.30 -23.64 -17.57
CA LEU A 272 8.96 -22.45 -18.35
C LEU A 272 10.16 -21.78 -19.03
N ARG A 273 11.32 -22.45 -19.19
CA ARG A 273 12.50 -21.83 -19.81
C ARG A 273 12.25 -21.21 -21.17
N GLY A 274 11.54 -21.89 -22.07
CA GLY A 274 11.20 -21.35 -23.39
C GLY A 274 10.30 -20.11 -23.32
N VAL A 275 9.27 -20.14 -22.47
CA VAL A 275 8.39 -18.99 -22.22
C VAL A 275 9.17 -17.84 -21.58
N GLY A 276 10.09 -18.14 -20.67
CA GLY A 276 11.00 -17.18 -20.05
C GLY A 276 11.89 -16.49 -21.07
N ILE A 277 12.55 -17.24 -21.96
CA ILE A 277 13.37 -16.68 -23.05
C ILE A 277 12.53 -15.79 -23.97
N ALA A 278 11.35 -16.25 -24.40
CA ALA A 278 10.47 -15.47 -25.25
C ALA A 278 10.02 -14.16 -24.56
N THR A 279 9.69 -14.22 -23.27
CA THR A 279 9.29 -13.06 -22.47
C THR A 279 10.46 -12.09 -22.27
N LEU A 280 11.67 -12.60 -22.01
CA LEU A 280 12.90 -11.81 -21.90
C LEU A 280 13.21 -11.10 -23.22
N ALA A 281 13.19 -11.82 -24.34
CA ALA A 281 13.44 -11.26 -25.66
C ALA A 281 12.42 -10.15 -26.00
N PHE A 282 11.14 -10.39 -25.70
CA PHE A 282 10.10 -9.38 -25.89
C PHE A 282 10.31 -8.16 -24.99
N GLY A 283 10.63 -8.37 -23.71
CA GLY A 283 10.96 -7.28 -22.78
C GLY A 283 12.14 -6.44 -23.26
N LEU A 284 13.25 -7.08 -23.67
CA LEU A 284 14.41 -6.38 -24.22
C LEU A 284 14.09 -5.64 -25.53
N LEU A 285 13.23 -6.20 -26.39
CA LEU A 285 12.75 -5.49 -27.57
C LEU A 285 11.96 -4.22 -27.20
N LEU A 286 11.11 -4.30 -26.16
CA LEU A 286 10.41 -3.12 -25.63
C LEU A 286 11.38 -2.08 -25.05
N LEU A 287 12.48 -2.50 -24.42
CA LEU A 287 13.53 -1.61 -23.93
C LEU A 287 14.16 -0.85 -25.10
N LEU A 288 14.62 -1.58 -26.12
CA LEU A 288 15.23 -1.01 -27.31
C LEU A 288 14.26 -0.07 -28.05
N LEU A 289 13.01 -0.47 -28.22
CA LEU A 289 11.98 0.36 -28.85
C LEU A 289 11.67 1.60 -28.01
N GLY A 290 11.59 1.46 -26.69
CA GLY A 290 11.41 2.57 -25.75
C GLY A 290 12.55 3.58 -25.82
N SER A 291 13.80 3.09 -25.89
CA SER A 291 14.99 3.91 -26.07
C SER A 291 15.00 4.62 -27.42
N TYR A 292 14.69 3.91 -28.50
CA TYR A 292 14.59 4.49 -29.84
C TYR A 292 13.53 5.60 -29.92
N LEU A 293 12.35 5.36 -29.35
CA LEU A 293 11.25 6.33 -29.33
C LEU A 293 11.41 7.42 -28.25
N ARG A 294 12.41 7.29 -27.37
CA ARG A 294 12.59 8.12 -26.15
C ARG A 294 11.32 8.15 -25.28
N ARG A 295 10.74 6.96 -25.03
CA ARG A 295 9.51 6.77 -24.26
C ARG A 295 9.82 6.01 -22.97
N GLY A 296 10.10 6.74 -21.88
CA GLY A 296 10.38 6.16 -20.56
C GLY A 296 9.28 5.21 -20.05
N SER A 297 8.00 5.52 -20.31
CA SER A 297 6.89 4.64 -19.92
C SER A 297 6.95 3.26 -20.60
N LEU A 298 7.44 3.18 -21.84
CA LEU A 298 7.60 1.91 -22.55
C LEU A 298 8.78 1.10 -21.99
N GLN A 299 9.87 1.78 -21.63
CA GLN A 299 11.01 1.17 -20.95
C GLN A 299 10.65 0.70 -19.52
N GLY A 300 9.79 1.43 -18.80
CA GLY A 300 9.24 0.98 -17.52
C GLY A 300 8.39 -0.30 -17.65
N VAL A 301 7.60 -0.43 -18.73
CA VAL A 301 6.88 -1.69 -19.02
C VAL A 301 7.87 -2.81 -19.32
N SER A 302 8.93 -2.52 -20.09
CA SER A 302 10.01 -3.47 -20.33
C SER A 302 10.64 -3.99 -19.03
N PHE A 303 10.91 -3.13 -18.05
CA PHE A 303 11.46 -3.52 -16.74
C PHE A 303 10.64 -4.64 -16.10
N VAL A 304 9.31 -4.49 -16.05
CA VAL A 304 8.42 -5.50 -15.44
C VAL A 304 8.35 -6.78 -16.27
N VAL A 305 8.33 -6.66 -17.61
CA VAL A 305 8.32 -7.82 -18.51
C VAL A 305 9.61 -8.63 -18.41
N VAL A 306 10.77 -7.97 -18.38
CA VAL A 306 12.07 -8.65 -18.22
C VAL A 306 12.14 -9.29 -16.83
N MET A 307 11.70 -8.61 -15.77
CA MET A 307 11.63 -9.18 -14.43
C MET A 307 10.74 -10.44 -14.39
N ALA A 308 9.57 -10.43 -15.03
CA ALA A 308 8.71 -11.60 -15.15
C ALA A 308 9.37 -12.73 -15.95
N GLY A 309 10.03 -12.39 -17.07
CA GLY A 309 10.79 -13.34 -17.89
C GLY A 309 11.90 -14.03 -17.13
N LEU A 310 12.64 -13.30 -16.27
CA LEU A 310 13.66 -13.87 -15.38
C LEU A 310 13.02 -14.86 -14.39
N VAL A 311 11.87 -14.54 -13.80
CA VAL A 311 11.17 -15.45 -12.89
C VAL A 311 10.74 -16.73 -13.60
N PHE A 312 10.17 -16.61 -14.80
CA PHE A 312 9.74 -17.77 -15.60
C PHE A 312 10.92 -18.65 -16.00
N PHE A 313 12.02 -18.02 -16.42
CA PHE A 313 13.24 -18.70 -16.85
C PHE A 313 13.93 -19.45 -15.71
N LEU A 314 14.09 -18.81 -14.54
CA LEU A 314 14.83 -19.34 -13.41
C LEU A 314 14.02 -20.32 -12.55
N TYR A 315 12.75 -20.02 -12.32
CA TYR A 315 11.96 -20.69 -11.28
C TYR A 315 10.83 -21.57 -11.80
N GLY A 316 10.43 -21.43 -13.07
CA GLY A 316 9.39 -22.28 -13.66
C GLY A 316 7.97 -21.98 -13.17
N ARG A 317 7.01 -22.81 -13.57
CA ARG A 317 5.56 -22.54 -13.47
C ARG A 317 5.06 -22.47 -12.04
N ALA A 318 5.52 -23.35 -11.16
CA ALA A 318 5.02 -23.44 -9.79
C ALA A 318 5.26 -22.14 -9.00
N ILE A 319 6.50 -21.66 -9.00
CA ILE A 319 6.88 -20.41 -8.33
C ILE A 319 6.26 -19.20 -9.04
N SER A 320 6.27 -19.19 -10.37
CA SER A 320 5.70 -18.09 -11.16
C SER A 320 4.21 -17.85 -10.89
N ARG A 321 3.41 -18.91 -10.69
CA ARG A 321 1.99 -18.77 -10.33
C ARG A 321 1.79 -18.09 -8.96
N VAL A 322 2.70 -18.32 -8.01
CA VAL A 322 2.65 -17.67 -6.70
C VAL A 322 3.04 -16.20 -6.82
N LEU A 323 4.01 -15.88 -7.68
CA LEU A 323 4.55 -14.55 -7.87
C LEU A 323 3.81 -13.68 -8.91
N VAL A 324 2.84 -14.23 -9.63
CA VAL A 324 2.18 -13.51 -10.73
C VAL A 324 1.54 -12.19 -10.27
N PHE A 325 0.87 -12.18 -9.11
CA PHE A 325 0.28 -10.94 -8.58
C PHE A 325 1.34 -9.94 -8.13
N PRO A 326 2.34 -10.29 -7.27
CA PRO A 326 3.45 -9.39 -6.96
C PRO A 326 4.12 -8.79 -8.21
N LEU A 327 4.37 -9.60 -9.24
CA LEU A 327 4.96 -9.14 -10.51
C LEU A 327 4.04 -8.15 -11.24
N VAL A 328 2.77 -8.49 -11.44
CA VAL A 328 1.81 -7.57 -12.08
C VAL A 328 1.60 -6.30 -11.26
N PHE A 329 1.62 -6.38 -9.93
CA PHE A 329 1.47 -5.24 -9.05
C PHE A 329 2.56 -4.18 -9.28
N THR A 330 3.79 -4.58 -9.65
CA THR A 330 4.86 -3.62 -10.00
C THR A 330 4.52 -2.69 -11.16
N VAL A 331 3.58 -3.04 -12.04
CA VAL A 331 3.13 -2.14 -13.12
C VAL A 331 2.59 -0.82 -12.56
N SER A 332 2.02 -0.85 -11.35
CA SER A 332 1.46 0.35 -10.71
C SER A 332 2.48 1.47 -10.43
N MET A 333 3.78 1.16 -10.41
CA MET A 333 4.83 2.17 -10.22
C MET A 333 5.20 2.88 -11.51
N ILE A 334 4.87 2.32 -12.68
CA ILE A 334 5.31 2.85 -13.97
C ILE A 334 4.48 4.11 -14.31
N PRO A 335 5.11 5.28 -14.43
CA PRO A 335 4.41 6.48 -14.85
C PRO A 335 3.83 6.33 -16.27
N MET A 336 2.55 6.61 -16.42
CA MET A 336 1.92 6.72 -17.74
C MET A 336 2.47 7.93 -18.50
N SER A 337 2.52 7.83 -19.84
CA SER A 337 2.88 8.96 -20.69
C SER A 337 1.92 10.14 -20.51
N MET A 338 2.43 11.37 -20.58
CA MET A 338 1.60 12.59 -20.47
C MET A 338 0.46 12.64 -21.49
N TRP A 339 0.67 12.09 -22.70
CA TRP A 339 -0.39 11.97 -23.70
C TRP A 339 -1.57 11.12 -23.20
N MET A 340 -1.31 9.98 -22.55
CA MET A 340 -2.36 9.15 -21.95
C MET A 340 -3.04 9.87 -20.78
N LEU A 341 -2.25 10.49 -19.89
CA LEU A 341 -2.81 11.22 -18.74
C LEU A 341 -3.79 12.30 -19.20
N ASN A 342 -3.40 13.13 -20.17
CA ASN A 342 -4.23 14.21 -20.70
C ASN A 342 -5.53 13.68 -21.34
N ARG A 343 -5.50 12.48 -21.95
CA ARG A 343 -6.69 11.84 -22.53
C ARG A 343 -7.75 11.47 -21.47
N PHE A 344 -7.32 11.14 -20.25
CA PHE A 344 -8.23 10.83 -19.14
C PHE A 344 -8.62 12.07 -18.32
N THR A 345 -7.69 13.01 -18.10
CA THR A 345 -7.91 14.21 -17.29
C THR A 345 -9.14 15.00 -17.76
N PHE A 346 -9.26 15.25 -19.07
CA PHE A 346 -10.34 16.10 -19.60
C PHE A 346 -11.74 15.49 -19.44
N PRO A 347 -12.02 14.23 -19.86
CA PRO A 347 -13.32 13.61 -19.63
C PRO A 347 -13.70 13.51 -18.14
N LEU A 348 -12.74 13.14 -17.28
CA LEU A 348 -12.97 13.02 -15.84
C LEU A 348 -13.37 14.37 -15.23
N LYS A 349 -12.69 15.44 -15.62
CA LYS A 349 -13.00 16.81 -15.21
C LYS A 349 -14.43 17.20 -15.60
N MET A 350 -14.80 16.96 -16.85
CA MET A 350 -16.14 17.31 -17.36
C MET A 350 -17.24 16.50 -16.67
N PHE A 351 -17.01 15.21 -16.43
CA PHE A 351 -17.92 14.36 -15.69
C PHE A 351 -18.10 14.85 -14.25
N ALA A 352 -17.01 15.14 -13.55
CA ALA A 352 -17.03 15.58 -12.16
C ALA A 352 -17.70 16.95 -12.00
N THR A 353 -17.42 17.91 -12.90
CA THR A 353 -18.09 19.22 -12.91
C THR A 353 -19.60 19.06 -13.18
N ALA A 354 -19.99 18.24 -14.15
CA ALA A 354 -21.41 18.00 -14.46
C ALA A 354 -22.16 17.33 -13.29
N GLY A 355 -21.55 16.34 -12.64
CA GLY A 355 -22.10 15.71 -11.44
C GLY A 355 -22.23 16.70 -10.28
N THR A 356 -21.21 17.53 -10.06
CA THR A 356 -21.21 18.57 -9.03
C THR A 356 -22.38 19.53 -9.20
N VAL A 357 -22.60 20.06 -10.40
CA VAL A 357 -23.70 21.01 -10.65
C VAL A 357 -25.06 20.40 -10.34
N ARG A 358 -25.28 19.12 -10.69
CA ARG A 358 -26.53 18.42 -10.35
C ARG A 358 -26.71 18.29 -8.84
N VAL A 359 -25.68 17.85 -8.12
CA VAL A 359 -25.73 17.66 -6.67
C VAL A 359 -25.92 19.00 -5.94
N VAL A 360 -25.18 20.04 -6.31
CA VAL A 360 -25.26 21.35 -5.67
C VAL A 360 -26.61 22.02 -5.94
N ASN A 361 -27.18 21.88 -7.15
CA ASN A 361 -28.54 22.38 -7.42
C ASN A 361 -29.61 21.61 -6.64
N ALA A 362 -29.43 20.30 -6.43
CA ALA A 362 -30.31 19.54 -5.54
C ALA A 362 -30.20 20.04 -4.08
N LEU A 363 -28.99 20.33 -3.60
CA LEU A 363 -28.78 20.94 -2.28
C LEU A 363 -29.41 22.33 -2.17
N HIS A 364 -29.34 23.13 -3.23
CA HIS A 364 -30.00 24.44 -3.30
C HIS A 364 -31.53 24.30 -3.18
N ALA A 365 -32.13 23.34 -3.91
CA ALA A 365 -33.56 23.10 -3.87
C ALA A 365 -34.09 22.73 -2.47
N VAL A 366 -33.26 22.11 -1.62
CA VAL A 366 -33.60 21.79 -0.22
C VAL A 366 -33.09 22.85 0.78
N GLY A 367 -32.65 24.02 0.31
CA GLY A 367 -32.21 25.13 1.16
C GLY A 367 -30.82 24.95 1.80
N LEU A 368 -30.06 23.92 1.42
CA LEU A 368 -28.73 23.64 1.97
C LEU A 368 -27.61 24.40 1.24
N HIS A 369 -27.86 24.98 0.07
CA HIS A 369 -26.90 25.80 -0.68
C HIS A 369 -27.53 27.14 -1.09
N PRO A 370 -26.85 28.29 -0.92
CA PRO A 370 -27.45 29.60 -1.12
C PRO A 370 -27.76 29.93 -2.58
N TYR A 371 -27.03 29.36 -3.54
CA TYR A 371 -27.11 29.77 -4.94
C TYR A 371 -27.45 28.60 -5.88
N ALA A 372 -28.18 28.89 -6.96
CA ALA A 372 -28.20 27.98 -8.10
C ALA A 372 -26.86 28.08 -8.85
N VAL A 373 -26.29 26.95 -9.21
CA VAL A 373 -25.01 26.87 -9.93
C VAL A 373 -25.21 26.41 -11.37
N VAL A 374 -24.39 26.93 -12.28
CA VAL A 374 -24.36 26.55 -13.69
C VAL A 374 -22.98 26.05 -14.09
N ARG A 375 -22.95 25.15 -15.08
CA ARG A 375 -21.69 24.64 -15.65
C ARG A 375 -21.26 25.53 -16.81
N SER A 376 -20.05 26.05 -16.75
CA SER A 376 -19.37 26.69 -17.89
C SER A 376 -18.04 26.01 -18.14
N GLY A 377 -17.99 25.08 -19.11
CA GLY A 377 -16.82 24.22 -19.33
C GLY A 377 -16.49 23.38 -18.09
N SER A 378 -15.32 23.63 -17.49
CA SER A 378 -14.87 23.04 -16.22
C SER A 378 -15.12 23.90 -14.99
N ASN A 379 -15.84 25.01 -15.16
CA ASN A 379 -16.13 25.95 -14.10
C ASN A 379 -17.55 25.70 -13.59
N VAL A 380 -17.71 25.85 -12.29
CA VAL A 380 -19.01 25.93 -11.60
C VAL A 380 -19.21 27.39 -11.24
N ALA A 381 -20.19 28.06 -11.84
CA ALA A 381 -20.43 29.49 -11.65
C ALA A 381 -21.78 29.74 -10.97
N TRP A 382 -21.87 30.81 -10.19
CA TRP A 382 -23.10 31.28 -9.55
C TRP A 382 -23.15 32.80 -9.50
N ARG A 383 -24.36 33.35 -9.33
CA ARG A 383 -24.61 34.79 -9.22
C ARG A 383 -24.77 35.20 -7.78
N LEU A 384 -24.08 36.27 -7.40
CA LEU A 384 -24.15 36.89 -6.08
C LEU A 384 -25.33 37.88 -6.00
N PRO A 385 -25.80 38.24 -4.79
CA PRO A 385 -26.91 39.18 -4.62
C PRO A 385 -26.67 40.58 -5.19
N ASP A 386 -25.41 40.99 -5.33
CA ASP A 386 -24.98 42.27 -5.91
C ASP A 386 -24.97 42.28 -7.45
N GLY A 387 -25.38 41.16 -8.08
CA GLY A 387 -25.42 41.00 -9.53
C GLY A 387 -24.08 40.57 -10.16
N THR A 388 -23.02 40.42 -9.36
CA THR A 388 -21.73 39.91 -9.85
C THR A 388 -21.72 38.38 -9.96
N GLU A 389 -20.78 37.82 -10.73
CA GLU A 389 -20.60 36.38 -10.88
C GLU A 389 -19.34 35.91 -10.15
N ASP A 390 -19.47 34.83 -9.37
CA ASP A 390 -18.34 34.11 -8.78
C ASP A 390 -18.27 32.70 -9.38
N LEU A 391 -17.07 32.15 -9.43
CA LEU A 391 -16.83 30.85 -10.06
C LEU A 391 -15.76 30.03 -9.34
N LEU A 392 -15.97 28.72 -9.37
CA LEU A 392 -14.98 27.72 -8.98
C LEU A 392 -14.48 27.01 -10.23
N THR A 393 -13.22 27.24 -10.57
CA THR A 393 -12.53 26.51 -11.65
C THR A 393 -12.04 25.18 -11.11
N VAL A 394 -12.58 24.07 -11.60
CA VAL A 394 -11.95 22.76 -11.39
C VAL A 394 -10.63 22.80 -12.17
N ALA A 395 -9.47 22.73 -11.53
CA ALA A 395 -8.18 22.70 -12.20
C ALA A 395 -7.78 21.26 -12.59
N GLU A 396 -6.67 21.07 -13.32
CA GLU A 396 -6.15 19.72 -13.63
C GLU A 396 -5.90 18.88 -12.38
N ALA A 397 -5.41 19.53 -11.32
CA ALA A 397 -5.20 18.91 -10.01
C ALA A 397 -6.49 18.37 -9.37
N CYS A 398 -7.66 18.87 -9.79
CA CYS A 398 -8.98 18.45 -9.31
C CYS A 398 -9.70 17.49 -10.27
N SER A 399 -9.05 17.06 -11.35
CA SER A 399 -9.61 16.09 -12.31
C SER A 399 -9.93 14.73 -11.68
N GLY A 400 -9.36 14.43 -10.51
CA GLY A 400 -9.50 13.15 -9.84
C GLY A 400 -8.60 12.05 -10.42
N LEU A 401 -7.79 12.34 -11.46
CA LEU A 401 -6.93 11.32 -12.07
C LEU A 401 -5.84 10.83 -11.11
N LYS A 402 -5.22 11.75 -10.34
CA LYS A 402 -4.20 11.40 -9.35
C LYS A 402 -4.73 10.46 -8.26
N SER A 403 -5.90 10.79 -7.69
CA SER A 403 -6.55 9.93 -6.70
C SER A 403 -7.05 8.62 -7.32
N LEU A 404 -7.57 8.64 -8.55
CA LEU A 404 -7.98 7.43 -9.27
C LEU A 404 -6.83 6.44 -9.44
N ILE A 405 -5.66 6.88 -9.91
CA ILE A 405 -4.49 6.00 -10.07
C ILE A 405 -4.10 5.40 -8.72
N ALA A 406 -3.97 6.24 -7.67
CA ALA A 406 -3.61 5.76 -6.35
C ALA A 406 -4.64 4.78 -5.76
N LEU A 407 -5.94 5.04 -5.94
CA LEU A 407 -7.03 4.21 -5.44
C LEU A 407 -7.19 2.91 -6.23
N LEU A 408 -6.86 2.88 -7.52
CA LEU A 408 -6.78 1.63 -8.28
C LEU A 408 -5.63 0.76 -7.78
N THR A 409 -4.47 1.34 -7.50
CA THR A 409 -3.33 0.62 -6.90
C THR A 409 -3.69 0.06 -5.53
N PHE A 410 -4.32 0.87 -4.67
CA PHE A 410 -4.83 0.41 -3.37
C PHE A 410 -5.90 -0.68 -3.55
N GLY A 411 -6.87 -0.49 -4.45
CA GLY A 411 -7.93 -1.45 -4.72
C GLY A 411 -7.40 -2.80 -5.21
N ALA A 412 -6.32 -2.81 -6.02
CA ALA A 412 -5.65 -4.04 -6.44
C ALA A 412 -5.02 -4.78 -5.25
N LEU A 413 -4.35 -4.04 -4.35
CA LEU A 413 -3.76 -4.59 -3.14
C LEU A 413 -4.84 -5.15 -2.19
N LEU A 414 -5.89 -4.36 -1.94
CA LEU A 414 -7.02 -4.76 -1.10
C LEU A 414 -7.71 -6.00 -1.66
N ALA A 415 -8.02 -6.03 -2.96
CA ALA A 415 -8.63 -7.19 -3.61
C ALA A 415 -7.76 -8.45 -3.48
N TYR A 416 -6.44 -8.32 -3.57
CA TYR A 416 -5.55 -9.45 -3.38
C TYR A 416 -5.60 -10.00 -1.95
N LEU A 417 -5.58 -9.12 -0.94
CA LEU A 417 -5.59 -9.48 0.48
C LEU A 417 -6.96 -9.93 0.99
N ALA A 418 -8.04 -9.43 0.39
CA ALA A 418 -9.41 -9.73 0.76
C ALA A 418 -9.69 -11.24 0.68
N LYS A 419 -10.44 -11.75 1.67
CA LYS A 419 -10.92 -13.15 1.69
C LYS A 419 -12.19 -13.29 0.83
N LEU A 420 -12.07 -12.97 -0.45
CA LEU A 420 -13.14 -13.02 -1.44
C LEU A 420 -12.85 -14.06 -2.53
N SER A 421 -13.90 -14.54 -3.19
CA SER A 421 -13.77 -15.36 -4.40
C SER A 421 -13.10 -14.57 -5.52
N ARG A 422 -12.46 -15.26 -6.49
CA ARG A 422 -11.73 -14.58 -7.58
C ARG A 422 -12.61 -13.60 -8.35
N ARG A 423 -13.91 -13.91 -8.52
CA ARG A 423 -14.88 -13.02 -9.19
C ARG A 423 -15.09 -11.75 -8.38
N HIS A 424 -15.36 -11.85 -7.08
CA HIS A 424 -15.56 -10.69 -6.22
C HIS A 424 -14.28 -9.87 -6.00
N LYS A 425 -13.08 -10.48 -6.05
CA LYS A 425 -11.82 -9.72 -6.09
C LYS A 425 -11.72 -8.82 -7.31
N ILE A 426 -12.09 -9.33 -8.48
CA ILE A 426 -12.12 -8.53 -9.72
C ILE A 426 -13.16 -7.40 -9.59
N VAL A 427 -14.35 -7.71 -9.08
CA VAL A 427 -15.41 -6.71 -8.85
C VAL A 427 -14.95 -5.63 -7.86
N LEU A 428 -14.28 -5.99 -6.76
CA LEU A 428 -13.74 -5.05 -5.79
C LEU A 428 -12.65 -4.15 -6.39
N PHE A 429 -11.75 -4.71 -7.21
CA PHE A 429 -10.77 -3.92 -7.94
C PHE A 429 -11.43 -2.94 -8.92
N LEU A 430 -12.38 -3.41 -9.73
CA LEU A 430 -13.11 -2.59 -10.70
C LEU A 430 -13.95 -1.50 -10.02
N ALA A 431 -14.44 -1.75 -8.81
CA ALA A 431 -15.13 -0.74 -7.99
C ALA A 431 -14.21 0.43 -7.59
N GLY A 432 -12.89 0.29 -7.70
CA GLY A 432 -11.97 1.42 -7.49
C GLY A 432 -12.21 2.60 -8.43
N VAL A 433 -12.68 2.36 -9.66
CA VAL A 433 -13.05 3.44 -10.59
C VAL A 433 -14.24 4.25 -10.06
N PRO A 434 -15.44 3.67 -9.83
CA PRO A 434 -16.56 4.44 -9.31
C PRO A 434 -16.29 5.01 -7.91
N VAL A 435 -15.58 4.31 -7.03
CA VAL A 435 -15.21 4.83 -5.71
C VAL A 435 -14.36 6.10 -5.82
N ALA A 436 -13.33 6.11 -6.69
CA ALA A 436 -12.50 7.29 -6.90
C ALA A 436 -13.29 8.45 -7.51
N LEU A 437 -14.18 8.17 -8.47
CA LEU A 437 -15.06 9.18 -9.06
C LEU A 437 -16.01 9.81 -8.03
N LEU A 438 -16.63 8.98 -7.19
CA LEU A 438 -17.54 9.42 -6.14
C LEU A 438 -16.81 10.24 -5.07
N ALA A 439 -15.64 9.80 -4.63
CA ALA A 439 -14.83 10.53 -3.65
C ALA A 439 -14.33 11.87 -4.22
N ASN A 440 -13.95 11.93 -5.50
CA ASN A 440 -13.58 13.19 -6.14
C ASN A 440 -14.80 14.11 -6.33
N MET A 441 -15.96 13.57 -6.69
CA MET A 441 -17.20 14.36 -6.81
C MET A 441 -17.62 14.93 -5.45
N TRP A 442 -17.52 14.14 -4.37
CA TRP A 442 -17.72 14.62 -3.00
C TRP A 442 -16.81 15.80 -2.67
N ARG A 443 -15.53 15.74 -3.05
CA ARG A 443 -14.59 16.84 -2.85
C ARG A 443 -15.01 18.10 -3.59
N ILE A 444 -15.33 18.01 -4.88
CA ILE A 444 -15.71 19.20 -5.68
C ILE A 444 -17.02 19.81 -5.18
N VAL A 445 -18.01 18.97 -4.80
CA VAL A 445 -19.24 19.42 -4.15
C VAL A 445 -18.93 20.16 -2.85
N THR A 446 -18.06 19.61 -2.00
CA THR A 446 -17.64 20.26 -0.75
C THR A 446 -16.99 21.62 -1.03
N LEU A 447 -16.08 21.69 -2.01
CA LEU A 447 -15.44 22.95 -2.40
C LEU A 447 -16.44 23.97 -2.93
N THR A 448 -17.42 23.55 -3.73
CA THR A 448 -18.47 24.43 -4.25
C THR A 448 -19.38 24.93 -3.12
N VAL A 449 -19.78 24.06 -2.18
CA VAL A 449 -20.63 24.45 -1.06
C VAL A 449 -19.92 25.43 -0.13
N VAL A 450 -18.63 25.20 0.15
CA VAL A 450 -17.81 26.13 0.94
C VAL A 450 -17.63 27.46 0.18
N ALA A 451 -17.30 27.41 -1.11
CA ALA A 451 -17.14 28.60 -1.93
C ALA A 451 -18.43 29.43 -2.01
N GLY A 452 -19.61 28.78 -2.10
CA GLY A 452 -20.90 29.47 -2.13
C GLY A 452 -21.24 30.18 -0.80
N ARG A 453 -20.63 29.81 0.33
CA ARG A 453 -20.91 30.44 1.63
C ARG A 453 -19.86 31.46 2.06
N TRP A 454 -18.60 31.21 1.74
CA TRP A 454 -17.47 32.02 2.20
C TRP A 454 -16.66 32.65 1.04
N GLY A 455 -17.15 32.55 -0.19
CA GLY A 455 -16.50 33.03 -1.40
C GLY A 455 -15.54 32.00 -2.01
N SER A 456 -15.37 32.05 -3.34
CA SER A 456 -14.46 31.15 -4.08
C SER A 456 -13.00 31.24 -3.62
N THR A 457 -12.62 32.35 -2.96
CA THR A 457 -11.27 32.59 -2.44
C THR A 457 -10.83 31.56 -1.40
N VAL A 458 -11.76 31.07 -0.58
CA VAL A 458 -11.51 30.07 0.48
C VAL A 458 -11.29 28.67 -0.11
N ALA A 459 -11.82 28.41 -1.32
CA ALA A 459 -11.70 27.14 -2.03
C ALA A 459 -10.57 27.14 -3.09
N ARG A 460 -9.71 28.17 -3.10
CA ARG A 460 -8.60 28.29 -4.04
C ARG A 460 -7.58 27.14 -3.87
N PRO A 461 -6.83 26.81 -4.95
CA PRO A 461 -5.60 26.05 -4.82
C PRO A 461 -4.70 26.66 -3.74
N ASP A 462 -4.01 25.82 -2.95
CA ASP A 462 -3.18 26.20 -1.79
C ASP A 462 -3.95 26.72 -0.57
N GLY A 463 -5.29 26.75 -0.62
CA GLY A 463 -6.14 27.02 0.53
C GLY A 463 -6.32 25.77 1.42
N TRP A 464 -6.43 25.98 2.74
CA TRP A 464 -6.60 24.89 3.70
C TRP A 464 -7.75 23.94 3.37
N VAL A 465 -8.88 24.45 2.86
CA VAL A 465 -10.03 23.62 2.47
C VAL A 465 -9.71 22.73 1.26
N HIS A 466 -9.00 23.26 0.26
CA HIS A 466 -8.61 22.51 -0.93
C HIS A 466 -7.69 21.33 -0.59
N ASP A 467 -6.74 21.55 0.32
CA ASP A 467 -5.76 20.55 0.71
C ASP A 467 -6.35 19.51 1.67
N SER A 468 -7.12 19.96 2.68
CA SER A 468 -7.80 19.09 3.64
C SER A 468 -8.81 18.18 2.95
N THR A 469 -9.61 18.71 2.01
CA THR A 469 -10.53 17.89 1.21
C THR A 469 -9.81 17.00 0.20
N GLY A 470 -8.60 17.38 -0.24
CA GLY A 470 -7.71 16.54 -1.04
C GLY A 470 -7.30 15.26 -0.29
N LEU A 471 -6.93 15.38 0.98
CA LEU A 471 -6.69 14.21 1.85
C LEU A 471 -7.99 13.46 2.18
N GLY A 472 -9.09 14.20 2.39
CA GLY A 472 -10.42 13.66 2.66
C GLY A 472 -10.94 12.68 1.59
N ILE A 473 -10.51 12.83 0.33
CA ILE A 473 -10.81 11.85 -0.74
C ILE A 473 -10.45 10.44 -0.30
N PHE A 474 -9.27 10.24 0.28
CA PHE A 474 -8.79 8.91 0.65
C PHE A 474 -9.61 8.32 1.80
N ALA A 475 -9.97 9.12 2.79
CA ALA A 475 -10.84 8.69 3.88
C ALA A 475 -12.21 8.23 3.36
N VAL A 476 -12.86 9.03 2.51
CA VAL A 476 -14.13 8.68 1.88
C VAL A 476 -13.98 7.42 1.02
N ALA A 477 -12.94 7.35 0.20
CA ALA A 477 -12.69 6.20 -0.66
C ALA A 477 -12.43 4.91 0.14
N PHE A 478 -11.66 4.97 1.23
CA PHE A 478 -11.42 3.81 2.09
C PHE A 478 -12.70 3.31 2.76
N VAL A 479 -13.53 4.22 3.29
CA VAL A 479 -14.84 3.86 3.84
C VAL A 479 -15.69 3.15 2.79
N LEU A 480 -15.74 3.68 1.57
CA LEU A 480 -16.49 3.08 0.46
C LEU A 480 -15.92 1.70 0.05
N PHE A 481 -14.59 1.56 -0.03
CA PHE A 481 -13.94 0.30 -0.35
C PHE A 481 -14.23 -0.77 0.70
N PHE A 482 -14.06 -0.47 1.99
CA PHE A 482 -14.30 -1.44 3.07
C PHE A 482 -15.80 -1.76 3.23
N ALA A 483 -16.68 -0.77 3.02
CA ALA A 483 -18.12 -1.02 2.99
C ALA A 483 -18.48 -1.96 1.83
N PHE A 484 -17.93 -1.72 0.64
CA PHE A 484 -18.20 -2.53 -0.54
C PHE A 484 -17.62 -3.94 -0.41
N GLU A 485 -16.40 -4.08 0.13
CA GLU A 485 -15.80 -5.37 0.48
C GLU A 485 -16.72 -6.17 1.43
N ARG A 486 -17.22 -5.54 2.50
CA ARG A 486 -18.16 -6.20 3.44
C ARG A 486 -19.46 -6.63 2.76
N VAL A 487 -19.97 -5.84 1.81
CA VAL A 487 -21.15 -6.23 1.03
C VAL A 487 -20.83 -7.45 0.16
N LEU A 488 -19.69 -7.47 -0.53
CA LEU A 488 -19.27 -8.61 -1.34
C LEU A 488 -19.04 -9.89 -0.50
N MET A 489 -18.50 -9.74 0.71
CA MET A 489 -18.32 -10.87 1.63
C MET A 489 -19.65 -11.57 1.95
N ARG A 490 -20.76 -10.83 2.08
CA ARG A 490 -22.09 -11.43 2.32
C ARG A 490 -22.55 -12.32 1.17
N PHE A 491 -22.17 -11.98 -0.06
CA PHE A 491 -22.51 -12.79 -1.25
C PHE A 491 -21.59 -14.00 -1.42
N ASP A 492 -20.33 -13.91 -0.98
CA ASP A 492 -19.43 -15.07 -0.93
C ASP A 492 -19.79 -16.05 0.19
N SER A 493 -20.26 -15.58 1.35
CA SER A 493 -20.73 -16.44 2.43
C SER A 493 -21.96 -17.28 2.06
N GLY A 494 -22.73 -16.88 1.03
CA GLY A 494 -23.83 -17.66 0.46
C GLY A 494 -23.43 -18.60 -0.68
N ALA A 495 -22.19 -18.49 -1.18
CA ALA A 495 -21.65 -19.35 -2.23
C ALA A 495 -20.55 -20.23 -1.63
N ALA A 496 -20.92 -21.43 -1.19
CA ALA A 496 -19.93 -22.46 -0.86
C ALA A 496 -18.89 -22.53 -2.00
N PRO A 497 -17.58 -22.43 -1.71
CA PRO A 497 -16.59 -22.43 -2.76
C PRO A 497 -16.59 -23.81 -3.43
N ALA A 498 -16.82 -23.84 -4.74
CA ALA A 498 -16.26 -24.90 -5.56
C ALA A 498 -14.75 -24.82 -5.40
N GLY A 499 -14.21 -25.63 -4.48
CA GLY A 499 -12.79 -25.68 -4.17
C GLY A 499 -11.99 -26.04 -5.41
N PRO A 500 -10.85 -25.38 -5.68
CA PRO A 500 -9.95 -25.81 -6.72
C PRO A 500 -9.07 -26.92 -6.16
N ASP A 501 -9.66 -28.08 -5.86
CA ASP A 501 -8.97 -29.36 -5.59
C ASP A 501 -10.02 -30.48 -5.46
N ALA A 502 -10.54 -30.95 -6.59
CA ALA A 502 -11.05 -32.31 -6.69
C ALA A 502 -10.03 -33.12 -7.52
N PRO A 503 -9.24 -34.01 -6.91
CA PRO A 503 -8.43 -34.95 -7.66
C PRO A 503 -9.29 -36.11 -8.17
N GLY A 504 -9.23 -36.37 -9.48
CA GLY A 504 -9.36 -37.72 -10.03
C GLY A 504 -10.67 -38.09 -10.72
N SER A 505 -10.66 -38.04 -12.06
CA SER A 505 -11.11 -39.15 -12.90
C SER A 505 -10.45 -38.98 -14.27
N ALA A 506 -9.38 -39.74 -14.49
CA ALA A 506 -9.01 -40.15 -15.83
C ALA A 506 -10.12 -41.07 -16.36
N ALA A 507 -10.49 -40.93 -17.64
CA ALA A 507 -10.37 -41.99 -18.63
C ALA A 507 -11.05 -41.63 -19.98
N VAL A 508 -10.42 -42.14 -21.04
CA VAL A 508 -10.97 -42.48 -22.38
C VAL A 508 -11.13 -41.36 -23.41
N ALA A 509 -10.07 -41.19 -24.22
CA ALA A 509 -10.01 -41.27 -25.70
C ALA A 509 -8.98 -40.30 -26.27
#